data_AF-A0A482USY1-F1
#
_entry.id   AF-A0A482USY1-F1
#
_cell.length_a   1.000
_cell.length_b   1.000
_cell.length_c   1.000
_cell.angle_alpha   90.00
_cell.angle_beta   90.00
_cell.angle_gamma   90.00
#
_symmetry.space_group_name_H-M   'P 1'
#
loop_
_entity.id
_entity.type
_entity.pdbx_description
1 polymer ?
#
loop_
_entity_poly.entity_id
_entity_poly.type
_entity_poly.pdbx_seq_one_letter_code
_entity_poly.pdbx_strand_id
1 'polypeptide(L)'
;MCTHAYIYTIHTILQQAGLAKWLVQHSIADKIFFCNSGAEANEAAIKLVRKYAHSKLHVDVPVIITARASFHGRTLTAITATGMGM
;
A
#
# COMPACT_ATOMS: atom_id res chain seq x y z
N MET A 1 19.96 8.56 -9.84
CA MET A 1 19.34 8.08 -11.10
C MET A 1 18.77 6.69 -10.84
N CYS A 2 17.48 6.58 -10.53
CA CYS A 2 16.76 5.31 -10.49
C CYS A 2 15.28 5.59 -10.78
N THR A 3 14.94 5.75 -12.06
CA THR A 3 13.55 5.79 -12.52
C THR A 3 13.03 4.36 -12.66
N HIS A 4 12.67 3.72 -11.55
CA HIS A 4 12.06 2.39 -11.57
C HIS A 4 10.58 2.48 -11.15
N ALA A 5 9.74 3.05 -12.02
CA ALA A 5 8.30 2.97 -11.89
C ALA A 5 7.83 1.58 -12.33
N TYR A 6 7.49 0.71 -11.36
CA TYR A 6 6.86 -0.58 -11.65
C TYR A 6 5.35 -0.44 -11.50
N ILE A 7 4.63 -0.54 -12.62
CA ILE A 7 3.18 -0.41 -12.71
C ILE A 7 2.58 -1.81 -12.50
N TYR A 8 1.79 -1.98 -11.44
CA TYR A 8 1.13 -3.25 -11.12
C TYR A 8 -0.28 -3.30 -11.72
N THR A 9 -0.37 -3.14 -13.03
CA THR A 9 -1.52 -3.55 -13.85
C THR A 9 -0.93 -4.29 -15.04
N ILE A 10 -1.61 -5.35 -15.51
CA ILE A 10 -1.09 -6.31 -16.50
C ILE A 10 -0.68 -5.62 -17.83
N HIS A 11 -1.06 -4.36 -18.04
CA HIS A 11 -0.82 -3.57 -19.25
C HIS A 11 -0.16 -2.24 -18.86
N THR A 12 0.95 -1.90 -19.51
CA THR A 12 1.58 -0.59 -19.31
C THR A 12 0.75 0.49 -20.01
N ILE A 13 0.06 1.31 -19.21
CA ILE A 13 -0.68 2.47 -19.69
C ILE A 13 0.23 3.70 -19.56
N LEU A 14 0.50 4.41 -20.67
CA LEU A 14 1.44 5.54 -20.69
C LEU A 14 1.07 6.63 -19.67
N GLN A 15 -0.22 6.87 -19.48
CA GLN A 15 -0.74 7.82 -18.50
C GLN A 15 -0.42 7.39 -17.06
N GLN A 16 -0.57 6.09 -16.76
CA GLN A 16 -0.20 5.54 -15.44
C GLN A 16 1.31 5.61 -15.21
N ALA A 17 2.12 5.39 -16.26
CA ALA A 17 3.57 5.52 -16.19
C ALA A 17 4.01 6.97 -15.91
N GLY A 18 3.41 7.93 -16.63
CA GLY A 18 3.66 9.36 -16.42
C GLY A 18 3.28 9.80 -15.00
N LEU A 19 2.10 9.39 -14.52
CA LEU A 19 1.65 9.68 -13.17
C LEU A 19 2.54 9.03 -12.10
N ALA A 20 2.94 7.76 -12.29
CA ALA A 20 3.84 7.09 -11.36
C ALA A 20 5.19 7.81 -11.25
N LYS A 21 5.76 8.22 -12.40
CA LYS A 21 7.01 9.00 -12.41
C LYS A 21 6.84 10.33 -11.67
N TRP A 22 5.75 11.05 -11.94
CA TRP A 22 5.47 12.32 -11.28
C TRP A 22 5.33 12.14 -9.76
N LEU A 23 4.58 11.13 -9.30
CA LEU A 23 4.40 10.84 -7.87
C LEU A 23 5.72 10.46 -7.17
N VAL A 24 6.57 9.64 -7.80
CA VAL A 24 7.89 9.30 -7.26
C VAL A 24 8.78 10.54 -7.12
N GLN A 25 8.73 11.47 -8.09
CA GLN A 25 9.52 12.70 -8.04
C GLN A 25 9.05 13.71 -6.98
N HIS A 26 7.81 13.59 -6.50
CA HIS A 26 7.18 14.52 -5.55
C HIS A 26 6.78 13.85 -4.24
N SER A 27 7.30 12.66 -3.94
CA SER A 27 7.08 11.95 -2.67
C SER A 27 8.38 11.31 -2.20
N ILE A 28 8.35 10.72 -1.00
CA ILE A 28 9.46 9.95 -0.45
C ILE A 28 9.53 8.50 -0.96
N ALA A 29 8.61 8.11 -1.86
CA ALA A 29 8.46 6.73 -2.31
C ALA A 29 9.19 6.48 -3.63
N ASP A 30 9.82 5.31 -3.76
CA ASP A 30 10.51 4.90 -5.00
C ASP A 30 9.59 4.20 -6.01
N LYS A 31 8.43 3.70 -5.57
CA LYS A 31 7.51 2.87 -6.37
C LYS A 31 6.06 3.19 -6.05
N ILE A 32 5.19 3.01 -7.04
CA ILE A 32 3.75 3.30 -6.95
C ILE A 32 2.94 2.06 -7.32
N PHE A 33 1.92 1.77 -6.52
CA PHE A 33 0.89 0.77 -6.80
C PHE A 33 -0.43 1.49 -7.06
N PHE A 34 -1.12 1.14 -8.15
CA PHE A 34 -2.43 1.72 -8.48
C PHE A 34 -3.55 0.74 -8.10
N CYS A 35 -4.61 1.27 -7.49
CA CYS A 35 -5.85 0.57 -7.18
C CYS A 35 -7.04 1.53 -7.28
N ASN A 36 -8.26 0.98 -7.25
CA ASN A 36 -9.48 1.75 -7.53
C ASN A 36 -10.04 2.44 -6.29
N SER A 37 -9.56 2.10 -5.10
CA SER A 37 -10.06 2.64 -3.83
C SER A 37 -8.98 2.72 -2.75
N GLY A 38 -9.24 3.56 -1.75
CA GLY A 38 -8.39 3.65 -0.55
C GLY A 38 -8.42 2.38 0.32
N ALA A 39 -9.53 1.63 0.31
CA ALA A 39 -9.61 0.36 1.04
C ALA A 39 -8.65 -0.67 0.43
N GLU A 40 -8.64 -0.81 -0.90
CA GLU A 40 -7.68 -1.67 -1.60
C GLU A 40 -6.24 -1.23 -1.37
N ALA A 41 -5.97 0.09 -1.34
CA ALA A 41 -4.65 0.62 -1.02
C ALA A 41 -4.17 0.15 0.37
N ASN A 42 -5.05 0.22 1.37
CA ASN A 42 -4.75 -0.25 2.72
C ASN A 42 -4.58 -1.77 2.80
N GLU A 43 -5.37 -2.56 2.08
CA GLU A 43 -5.14 -4.02 2.01
C GLU A 43 -3.80 -4.38 1.37
N ALA A 44 -3.44 -3.67 0.28
CA ALA A 44 -2.17 -3.86 -0.40
C ALA A 44 -1.00 -3.50 0.52
N ALA A 45 -1.10 -2.38 1.25
CA ALA A 45 -0.10 -1.96 2.24
C ALA A 45 0.06 -3.00 3.36
N ILE A 46 -1.05 -3.47 3.95
CA ILE A 46 -1.06 -4.49 5.00
C ILE A 46 -0.44 -5.81 4.51
N LYS A 47 -0.78 -6.24 3.29
CA LYS A 47 -0.18 -7.44 2.67
C LYS A 47 1.32 -7.26 2.43
N LEU A 48 1.73 -6.10 1.91
CA LEU A 48 3.12 -5.81 1.61
C LEU A 48 3.98 -5.80 2.87
N VAL A 49 3.54 -5.11 3.93
CA VAL A 49 4.30 -5.05 5.19
C VAL A 49 4.38 -6.40 5.88
N ARG A 50 3.30 -7.19 5.89
CA ARG A 50 3.33 -8.57 6.43
C ARG A 50 4.31 -9.45 5.66
N LYS A 51 4.24 -9.43 4.32
CA LYS A 51 5.18 -10.19 3.47
C LYS A 51 6.63 -9.77 3.74
N TYR A 52 6.89 -8.46 3.83
CA TYR A 52 8.23 -7.95 4.13
C TYR A 52 8.70 -8.38 5.51
N ALA A 53 7.85 -8.26 6.54
CA ALA A 53 8.16 -8.68 7.90
C ALA A 53 8.55 -10.16 7.98
N HIS A 54 7.80 -11.06 7.33
CA HIS A 54 8.16 -12.48 7.28
C HIS A 54 9.42 -12.74 6.46
N SER A 55 9.48 -12.23 5.23
CA SER A 55 10.52 -12.63 4.26
C SER A 55 11.85 -11.91 4.40
N LYS A 56 11.88 -10.76 5.07
CA LYS A 56 13.07 -9.91 5.21
C LYS A 56 13.46 -9.62 6.65
N LEU A 57 12.50 -9.55 7.56
CA LEU A 57 12.76 -9.29 8.98
C LEU A 57 12.63 -10.53 9.86
N HIS A 58 12.20 -11.67 9.30
CA HIS A 58 12.01 -12.93 10.02
C HIS A 58 11.07 -12.80 11.25
N VAL A 59 10.03 -11.97 11.12
CA VAL A 59 8.99 -11.84 12.15
C VAL A 59 7.89 -12.87 11.88
N ASP A 60 7.69 -13.80 12.81
CA ASP A 60 6.71 -14.90 12.66
C ASP A 60 5.26 -14.45 12.81
N VAL A 61 4.99 -13.43 13.63
CA VAL A 61 3.63 -12.91 13.85
C VAL A 61 3.65 -11.37 13.81
N PRO A 62 3.63 -10.75 12.62
CA PRO A 62 3.65 -9.30 12.48
C PRO A 62 2.35 -8.66 13.00
N VAL A 63 2.50 -7.70 13.90
CA VAL A 63 1.38 -6.92 14.47
C VAL A 63 1.28 -5.56 13.76
N ILE A 64 0.05 -5.11 13.52
CA ILE A 64 -0.24 -3.78 12.95
C ILE A 64 -0.89 -2.94 14.04
N ILE A 65 -0.30 -1.77 14.30
CA ILE A 65 -0.79 -0.81 15.29
C ILE A 65 -1.60 0.26 14.55
N THR A 66 -2.79 0.57 15.06
CA THR A 66 -3.69 1.57 14.47
C THR A 66 -4.11 2.60 15.52
N ALA A 67 -4.53 3.78 15.06
CA ALA A 67 -4.97 4.85 15.94
C ALA A 67 -6.46 4.66 16.31
N ARG A 68 -6.84 5.11 17.52
CA ARG A 68 -8.25 5.19 17.92
C ARG A 68 -9.02 6.15 17.01
N ALA A 69 -10.29 5.86 16.74
CA ALA A 69 -11.15 6.63 15.83
C ALA A 69 -10.61 6.77 14.38
N SER A 70 -9.64 5.95 13.98
CA SER A 70 -9.13 5.92 12.61
C SER A 70 -10.07 5.16 11.64
N PHE A 71 -10.04 5.53 10.36
CA PHE A 71 -10.78 4.85 9.30
C PHE A 71 -9.84 4.36 8.21
N HIS A 72 -9.82 3.05 7.95
CA HIS A 72 -8.94 2.43 6.95
C HIS A 72 -9.72 1.74 5.81
N GLY A 73 -11.05 1.77 5.84
CA GLY A 73 -11.91 1.18 4.81
C GLY A 73 -12.78 0.05 5.36
N ARG A 74 -13.61 -0.53 4.47
CA ARG A 74 -14.63 -1.53 4.85
C ARG A 74 -14.40 -2.92 4.26
N THR A 75 -13.25 -3.17 3.63
CA THR A 75 -12.87 -4.51 3.18
C THR A 75 -12.38 -5.36 4.35
N LEU A 76 -12.34 -6.69 4.20
CA LEU A 76 -12.08 -7.63 5.30
C LEU A 76 -10.78 -7.32 6.06
N THR A 77 -9.70 -6.95 5.36
CA THR A 77 -8.45 -6.64 6.04
C THR A 77 -8.50 -5.23 6.65
N ALA A 78 -9.02 -4.27 5.90
CA ALA A 78 -9.06 -2.86 6.29
C ALA A 78 -10.01 -2.57 7.47
N ILE A 79 -11.10 -3.33 7.61
CA ILE A 79 -12.03 -3.17 8.73
C ILE A 79 -11.39 -3.57 10.05
N THR A 80 -10.51 -4.58 10.06
CA THR A 80 -9.74 -4.96 11.28
C THR A 80 -8.74 -3.89 11.70
N ALA A 81 -8.33 -3.02 10.78
CA ALA A 81 -7.46 -1.88 11.05
C ALA A 81 -8.26 -0.60 11.39
N THR A 82 -9.57 -0.57 11.16
CA THR A 82 -10.42 0.60 11.44
C THR A 82 -10.70 0.69 12.94
N GLY A 83 -10.44 1.85 13.53
CA GLY A 83 -10.59 2.11 14.97
C GLY A 83 -11.87 2.87 15.35
N MET A 84 -12.86 2.90 14.47
CA MET A 84 -14.19 3.47 14.72
C MET A 84 -15.12 2.39 15.28
N GLY A 85 -15.69 2.59 16.48
CA GLY A 85 -16.65 1.66 17.09
C GLY A 85 -16.11 0.73 18.18
N MET A 86 -14.98 1.07 18.82
CA MET A 86 -14.61 0.57 20.15
C MET A 86 -14.92 1.62 21.21
#